data_AF-C8NH56-F1
#
_entry.id   AF-C8NH56-F1
#
_cell.length_a   1.000
_cell.length_b   1.000
_cell.length_c   1.000
_cell.angle_alpha   90.00
_cell.angle_beta   90.00
_cell.angle_gamma   90.00
#
_symmetry.space_group_name_H-M   'P 1'
#
loop_
_entity.id
_entity.type
_entity.pdbx_description
1 polymer ?
#
loop_
_entity_poly.entity_id
_entity_poly.type
_entity_poly.pdbx_seq_one_letter_code
_entity_poly.pdbx_strand_id
1 'polypeptide(L)'
;MIGMLRKWANGFMWTAWVFVFTTMLLMGSYILPSSNEFRVMTLGLIIAGILFLITFLLFSWITIQKKSFAETGWQLALTGGFLVAYVLVLIKIIL
;
A
#
# COMPACT_ATOMS: atom_id res chain seq x y z
N MET A 1 5.74 22.94 12.55
CA MET A 1 6.03 21.49 12.77
C MET A 1 4.99 20.55 12.14
N ILE A 2 3.70 20.80 12.35
CA ILE A 2 2.59 19.92 11.90
C ILE A 2 2.36 19.86 10.38
N GLY A 3 2.52 20.96 9.63
CA GLY A 3 2.42 20.93 8.16
C GLY A 3 3.52 20.09 7.50
N MET A 4 4.68 20.00 8.16
CA MET A 4 5.79 19.14 7.77
C MET A 4 5.39 17.68 7.89
N LEU A 5 4.79 17.28 9.01
CA LEU A 5 4.31 15.91 9.26
C LEU A 5 3.35 15.41 8.17
N ARG A 6 2.44 16.28 7.71
CA ARG A 6 1.53 15.96 6.59
C ARG A 6 2.26 15.73 5.28
N LYS A 7 3.26 16.57 4.96
CA LYS A 7 4.07 16.43 3.75
C LYS A 7 4.88 15.13 3.76
N TRP A 8 5.46 14.79 4.93
CA TRP A 8 6.14 13.51 5.14
C TRP A 8 5.19 12.32 5.00
N ALA A 9 4.04 12.34 5.66
CA ALA A 9 3.04 11.26 5.56
C ALA A 9 2.57 11.04 4.12
N ASN A 10 2.37 12.12 3.36
CA ASN A 10 2.04 12.03 1.94
C ASN A 10 3.19 11.40 1.13
N GLY A 11 4.44 11.84 1.37
CA GLY A 11 5.61 11.25 0.73
C GLY A 11 5.76 9.75 1.03
N PHE A 12 5.62 9.36 2.30
CA PHE A 12 5.63 7.96 2.71
C PHE A 12 4.52 7.15 2.03
N MET A 13 3.30 7.71 1.93
CA MET A 13 2.20 7.04 1.25
C MET A 13 2.52 6.75 -0.21
N TRP A 14 3.03 7.73 -0.96
CA TRP A 14 3.41 7.54 -2.37
C TRP A 14 4.53 6.50 -2.52
N THR A 15 5.54 6.55 -1.66
CA THR A 15 6.62 5.54 -1.67
C THR A 15 6.07 4.14 -1.40
N ALA A 16 5.18 3.99 -0.41
CA ALA A 16 4.55 2.71 -0.10
C ALA A 16 3.69 2.21 -1.27
N TRP A 17 2.98 3.11 -1.95
CA TRP A 17 2.20 2.80 -3.15
C TRP A 17 3.08 2.24 -4.27
N VAL A 18 4.18 2.93 -4.60
CA VAL A 18 5.14 2.50 -5.61
C VAL A 18 5.78 1.16 -5.24
N PHE A 19 6.09 0.96 -3.95
CA PHE A 19 6.67 -0.28 -3.47
C PHE A 19 5.72 -1.47 -3.67
N VAL A 20 4.48 -1.38 -3.22
CA VAL A 20 3.46 -2.43 -3.42
C VAL A 20 3.23 -2.70 -4.90
N PHE A 21 3.07 -1.64 -5.71
CA PHE A 21 2.85 -1.79 -7.14
C PHE A 21 4.01 -2.50 -7.83
N THR A 22 5.25 -2.14 -7.48
CA THR A 22 6.45 -2.79 -8.02
C THR A 22 6.52 -4.27 -7.62
N THR A 23 6.19 -4.61 -6.37
CA THR A 23 6.14 -6.01 -5.93
C THR A 23 5.09 -6.84 -6.67
N MET A 24 3.92 -6.26 -6.97
CA MET A 24 2.89 -6.91 -7.78
C MET A 24 3.34 -7.13 -9.22
N LEU A 25 3.97 -6.12 -9.84
CA LEU A 25 4.52 -6.25 -11.20
C LEU A 25 5.61 -7.32 -11.27
N LEU A 26 6.51 -7.34 -10.28
CA LEU A 26 7.53 -8.37 -10.18
C LEU A 26 6.89 -9.75 -10.16
N MET A 27 5.89 -9.98 -9.31
CA MET A 27 5.20 -11.27 -9.25
C MET A 27 4.52 -11.65 -10.58
N GLY A 28 3.89 -10.70 -11.27
CA GLY A 28 3.28 -10.93 -12.58
C GLY A 28 4.29 -11.18 -13.72
N SER A 29 5.54 -10.77 -13.56
CA SER A 29 6.59 -10.97 -14.56
C SER A 29 7.19 -12.38 -14.57
N TYR A 30 6.94 -13.20 -13.54
CA TYR A 30 7.40 -14.58 -13.51
C TYR A 30 6.40 -15.49 -14.25
N ILE A 31 6.84 -16.02 -15.40
CA ILE A 31 6.02 -16.85 -16.30
C ILE A 31 5.73 -18.24 -15.70
N LEU A 32 6.61 -18.76 -14.82
CA LEU A 32 6.43 -19.96 -13.98
C LEU A 32 7.45 -19.93 -12.84
N PRO A 33 7.19 -19.24 -11.72
CA PRO A 33 8.10 -19.24 -10.58
C PRO A 33 8.20 -20.65 -9.98
N SER A 34 9.41 -21.06 -9.59
CA SER A 34 9.59 -22.28 -8.79
C SER A 34 8.78 -22.17 -7.49
N SER A 35 8.41 -23.30 -6.88
CA SER A 35 7.58 -23.32 -5.66
C SER A 35 8.19 -22.49 -4.51
N ASN A 36 9.53 -22.36 -4.48
CA ASN A 36 10.24 -21.58 -3.49
C ASN A 36 10.25 -20.07 -3.83
N GLU A 37 10.47 -19.71 -5.10
CA GLU A 37 10.41 -18.32 -5.57
C GLU A 37 9.01 -17.71 -5.37
N PHE A 38 7.96 -18.49 -5.68
CA PHE A 38 6.58 -18.08 -5.46
C PHE A 38 6.30 -17.78 -3.98
N ARG A 39 6.81 -18.62 -3.06
CA ARG A 39 6.67 -18.39 -1.60
C ARG A 39 7.40 -17.13 -1.15
N VAL A 40 8.63 -16.90 -1.62
CA VAL A 40 9.41 -15.71 -1.27
C VAL A 40 8.72 -14.44 -1.78
N MET A 41 8.18 -14.46 -3.01
CA MET A 41 7.44 -13.32 -3.56
C MET A 41 6.14 -13.06 -2.81
N THR A 42 5.41 -14.12 -2.44
CA THR A 42 4.18 -14.01 -1.64
C THR A 42 4.48 -13.40 -0.27
N LEU A 43 5.57 -13.81 0.38
CA LEU A 43 6.04 -13.19 1.63
C LEU A 43 6.42 -11.72 1.42
N GLY A 44 7.13 -11.39 0.34
CA GLY A 44 7.47 -10.01 -0.01
C GLY A 44 6.23 -9.13 -0.21
N LEU A 45 5.22 -9.67 -0.88
CA LEU A 45 3.90 -9.05 -1.03
C LEU A 45 3.24 -8.82 0.33
N ILE A 46 3.14 -9.85 1.19
CA ILE A 46 2.57 -9.69 2.53
C ILE A 46 3.27 -8.57 3.31
N ILE A 47 4.60 -8.53 3.30
CA ILE A 47 5.40 -7.49 3.97
C ILE A 47 5.11 -6.11 3.39
N ALA A 48 5.09 -5.98 2.05
CA ALA A 48 4.76 -4.74 1.37
C ALA A 48 3.35 -4.25 1.72
N GLY A 49 2.38 -5.17 1.77
CA GLY A 49 1.00 -4.90 2.18
C GLY A 49 0.87 -4.41 3.61
N ILE A 50 1.61 -5.00 4.56
CA ILE A 50 1.62 -4.56 5.96
C ILE A 50 2.20 -3.14 6.08
N LEU A 51 3.35 -2.88 5.43
CA LEU A 51 3.96 -1.54 5.39
C LEU A 51 3.02 -0.50 4.79
N PHE A 52 2.33 -0.88 3.71
CA PHE A 52 1.34 -0.03 3.07
C PHE A 52 0.16 0.26 3.98
N LEU A 53 -0.37 -0.75 4.68
CA LEU A 53 -1.47 -0.59 5.63
C LEU A 53 -1.09 0.33 6.80
N ILE A 54 0.10 0.19 7.37
CA ILE A 54 0.59 1.08 8.44
C ILE A 54 0.67 2.52 7.94
N THR A 55 1.24 2.73 6.76
CA THR A 55 1.36 4.06 6.16
C THR A 55 -0.01 4.67 5.86
N PHE A 56 -0.94 3.84 5.39
CA PHE A 56 -2.32 4.24 5.13
C PHE A 56 -3.05 4.66 6.41
N LEU A 57 -2.91 3.92 7.50
CA LEU A 57 -3.49 4.27 8.79
C LEU A 57 -2.91 5.57 9.34
N LEU A 58 -1.59 5.76 9.26
CA LEU A 58 -0.93 7.01 9.68
C LEU A 58 -1.42 8.22 8.87
N PHE A 59 -1.50 8.08 7.55
CA PHE A 59 -1.98 9.14 6.67
C PHE A 59 -3.47 9.46 6.90
N SER A 60 -4.29 8.43 7.08
CA SER A 60 -5.72 8.56 7.39
C SER A 60 -5.92 9.28 8.72
N TRP A 61 -5.20 8.86 9.75
CA TRP A 61 -5.23 9.50 11.06
C TRP A 61 -4.88 10.99 10.98
N ILE A 62 -3.77 11.33 10.30
CA ILE A 62 -3.34 12.72 10.14
C ILE A 62 -4.38 13.54 9.36
N THR A 63 -4.97 12.97 8.31
CA THR A 63 -5.98 13.63 7.48
C THR A 63 -7.26 13.94 8.27
N ILE A 64 -7.75 12.96 9.05
CA ILE A 64 -8.95 13.12 9.89
C ILE A 64 -8.70 14.17 10.99
N GLN A 65 -7.58 14.05 11.70
CA GLN A 65 -7.19 14.98 12.77
C GLN A 65 -7.06 16.44 12.28
N LYS A 66 -6.67 16.64 11.02
CA LYS A 66 -6.50 17.98 10.43
C LYS A 66 -7.74 18.52 9.74
N LYS A 67 -8.85 17.78 9.71
CA LYS A 67 -10.06 18.11 8.92
C LYS A 67 -9.71 18.46 7.46
N SER A 68 -8.61 17.92 6.92
CA SER A 68 -8.12 18.25 5.58
C SER A 68 -8.76 17.39 4.49
N PHE A 69 -9.97 16.88 4.75
CA PHE A 69 -10.67 15.94 3.89
C PHE A 69 -10.96 16.54 2.50
N ALA A 70 -11.18 17.86 2.42
CA ALA A 70 -11.34 18.56 1.15
C ALA A 70 -10.07 18.54 0.28
N GLU A 71 -8.88 18.53 0.88
CA GLU A 71 -7.60 18.56 0.15
C GLU A 71 -7.08 17.15 -0.16
N THR A 72 -7.23 16.21 0.79
CA THR A 72 -6.61 14.87 0.72
C THR A 72 -7.62 13.72 0.73
N GLY A 73 -8.92 14.00 0.74
CA GLY A 73 -9.98 12.98 0.76
C GLY A 73 -10.02 12.14 -0.52
N TRP A 74 -9.73 12.73 -1.68
CA TRP A 74 -9.62 11.98 -2.93
C TRP A 74 -8.47 10.96 -2.88
N GLN A 75 -7.35 11.33 -2.26
CA GLN A 75 -6.20 10.45 -2.09
C GLN A 75 -6.54 9.31 -1.12
N LEU A 76 -7.27 9.59 -0.02
CA LEU A 76 -7.78 8.56 0.89
C LEU A 76 -8.72 7.58 0.19
N ALA A 77 -9.65 8.07 -0.63
CA ALA A 77 -10.57 7.21 -1.37
C ALA A 77 -9.82 6.30 -2.35
N LEU A 78 -8.85 6.84 -3.10
CA LEU A 78 -8.03 6.07 -4.04
C LEU A 78 -7.16 5.03 -3.33
N THR A 79 -6.43 5.43 -2.28
CA THR A 79 -5.57 4.51 -1.52
C THR A 79 -6.36 3.46 -0.77
N GLY A 80 -7.52 3.81 -0.22
CA GLY A 80 -8.46 2.88 0.38
C GLY A 80 -9.02 1.88 -0.63
N GLY A 81 -9.46 2.36 -1.80
CA GLY A 81 -9.94 1.48 -2.88
C GLY A 81 -8.85 0.51 -3.37
N PHE A 82 -7.62 1.01 -3.55
CA PHE A 82 -6.48 0.17 -3.88
C PHE A 82 -6.18 -0.87 -2.80
N LEU A 83 -6.25 -0.51 -1.52
CA LEU A 83 -6.05 -1.45 -0.40
C LEU A 83 -7.06 -2.60 -0.45
N VAL A 84 -8.34 -2.32 -0.76
CA VAL A 84 -9.36 -3.38 -0.90
C VAL A 84 -9.02 -4.30 -2.06
N ALA A 85 -8.73 -3.75 -3.24
CA ALA A 85 -8.35 -4.54 -4.41
C ALA A 85 -7.10 -5.40 -4.14
N TYR A 86 -6.11 -4.81 -3.47
CA TYR A 86 -4.89 -5.47 -3.04
C TYR A 86 -5.17 -6.68 -2.13
N VAL A 87 -5.99 -6.50 -1.10
CA VAL A 87 -6.37 -7.57 -0.16
C VAL A 87 -7.09 -8.70 -0.90
N LEU A 88 -8.00 -8.38 -1.83
CA LEU A 88 -8.70 -9.39 -2.63
C LEU A 88 -7.73 -10.22 -3.49
N VAL A 89 -6.74 -9.57 -4.11
CA VAL A 89 -5.68 -10.27 -4.85
C VAL A 89 -4.87 -11.16 -3.92
N LEU A 90 -4.51 -10.65 -2.74
CA LEU A 90 -3.72 -11.39 -1.76
C LEU A 90 -4.46 -12.63 -1.24
N ILE A 91 -5.77 -12.52 -0.97
CA ILE A 91 -6.63 -13.66 -0.62
C ILE A 91 -6.58 -14.72 -1.71
N LYS A 92 -6.77 -14.33 -2.98
CA LYS A 92 -6.74 -15.26 -4.13
C LYS A 92 -5.39 -15.96 -4.33
N ILE A 93 -4.29 -15.34 -3.89
CA ILE A 93 -2.94 -15.93 -3.98
C ILE A 93 -2.70 -16.94 -2.85
N ILE A 94 -3.29 -16.71 -1.67
CA ILE A 94 -3.05 -17.51 -0.46
C ILE A 94 -4.01 -18.71 -0.36
N LEU A 95 -5.28 -18.54 -0.76
CA LEU A 95 -6.33 -19.56 -0.77
C LEU A 95 -6.36 -20.33 -2.09
#